data_AF-A0AAE1GB53-F1
#
_entry.id   AF-A0AAE1GB53-F1
#
_cell.length_a   1.000
_cell.length_b   1.000
_cell.length_c   1.000
_cell.angle_alpha   90.00
_cell.angle_beta   90.00
_cell.angle_gamma   90.00
#
_symmetry.space_group_name_H-M   'P 1'
#
loop_
_entity.id
_entity.type
_entity.pdbx_description
1 polymer ?
#
loop_
_entity_poly.entity_id
_entity_poly.type
_entity_poly.pdbx_seq_one_letter_code
_entity_poly.pdbx_strand_id
1 'polypeptide(L)'
;MDDDDDDDDDVDERTAPLIKTATNTSKKKVARPTTWRKVDISNTPFPTYTHPTSGCIESPYQYFKRYFSPQLISNITYQTNLYVTQKDVNTSL
;
A
#
# COMPACT_ATOMS: atom_id res chain seq x y z
N MET A 1 23.48 30.97 -37.86
CA MET A 1 24.06 29.82 -37.17
C MET A 1 23.59 29.91 -35.73
N ASP A 2 22.29 30.12 -35.51
CA ASP A 2 21.15 29.20 -35.71
C ASP A 2 20.89 28.49 -34.37
N ASP A 3 19.64 28.64 -33.94
CA ASP A 3 18.99 28.03 -32.79
C ASP A 3 19.23 26.52 -32.72
N ASP A 4 19.20 25.96 -31.51
CA ASP A 4 18.18 24.96 -31.19
C ASP A 4 18.18 24.64 -29.69
N ASP A 5 16.99 24.82 -29.11
CA ASP A 5 16.52 24.22 -27.86
C ASP A 5 16.71 22.70 -27.90
N ASP A 6 17.16 22.11 -26.79
CA ASP A 6 16.79 20.74 -26.45
C ASP A 6 16.47 20.70 -24.95
N ASP A 7 15.20 20.98 -24.68
CA ASP A 7 14.51 20.75 -23.43
C ASP A 7 14.32 19.23 -23.28
N ASP A 8 15.31 18.55 -22.70
CA ASP A 8 15.21 17.14 -22.32
C ASP A 8 14.29 17.01 -21.08
N ASP A 9 13.00 17.20 -21.31
CA ASP A 9 11.94 16.85 -20.39
C ASP A 9 11.82 15.32 -20.41
N ASP A 10 12.60 14.64 -19.59
CA ASP A 10 12.63 13.18 -19.43
C ASP A 10 11.37 12.73 -18.67
N VAL A 11 10.21 12.89 -19.34
CA VAL A 11 8.96 12.26 -18.96
C VAL A 11 9.08 10.76 -19.23
N ASP A 12 9.37 9.98 -18.18
CA ASP A 12 9.15 8.52 -18.12
C ASP A 12 7.65 8.23 -18.27
N GLU A 13 7.10 8.50 -19.46
CA GLU A 13 5.79 8.07 -19.89
C GLU A 13 5.89 6.58 -20.18
N ARG A 14 5.78 5.79 -19.12
CA ARG A 14 5.55 4.34 -19.18
C ARG A 14 4.23 4.08 -19.90
N THR A 15 4.29 4.10 -21.22
CA THR A 15 3.17 3.79 -22.10
C THR A 15 2.78 2.33 -21.85
N ALA A 16 1.54 2.12 -21.39
CA ALA A 16 1.00 0.79 -21.16
C ALA A 16 1.06 -0.04 -22.45
N PRO A 17 1.36 -1.35 -22.39
CA PRO A 17 1.49 -2.17 -23.60
C PRO A 17 0.19 -2.19 -24.41
N LEU A 18 0.29 -1.81 -25.68
CA LEU A 18 -0.80 -1.94 -26.65
C LEU A 18 -1.17 -3.42 -26.81
N ILE A 19 -2.34 -3.82 -26.28
CA ILE A 19 -2.87 -5.18 -26.43
C ILE A 19 -3.25 -5.39 -27.90
N LYS A 20 -2.44 -6.16 -28.61
CA LYS A 20 -2.75 -6.66 -29.95
C LYS A 20 -3.96 -7.59 -29.81
N THR A 21 -5.11 -7.20 -30.35
CA THR A 21 -6.30 -8.06 -30.37
C THR A 21 -6.02 -9.28 -31.23
N ALA A 22 -5.78 -10.42 -30.59
CA ALA A 22 -5.70 -11.71 -31.25
C ALA A 22 -7.04 -11.98 -31.94
N THR A 23 -6.99 -12.27 -33.24
CA THR A 23 -8.15 -12.66 -34.06
C THR A 23 -8.86 -13.86 -33.44
N ASN A 24 -10.12 -13.65 -33.09
CA ASN A 24 -10.99 -14.64 -32.46
C ASN A 24 -11.15 -15.90 -33.33
N THR A 25 -10.60 -17.03 -32.88
CA THR A 25 -11.13 -18.35 -33.23
C THR A 25 -11.93 -18.86 -32.04
N SER A 26 -13.21 -18.49 -31.99
CA SER A 26 -14.10 -18.81 -30.87
C SER A 26 -14.46 -20.30 -30.87
N LYS A 27 -13.69 -21.13 -30.18
CA LYS A 27 -14.23 -22.40 -29.67
C LYS A 27 -15.21 -22.06 -28.56
N LYS A 28 -16.53 -22.15 -28.83
CA LYS A 28 -17.59 -21.92 -27.83
C LYS A 28 -17.38 -22.87 -26.65
N LYS A 29 -16.87 -22.34 -25.53
CA LYS A 29 -16.98 -23.02 -24.24
C LYS A 29 -18.47 -23.00 -23.86
N VAL A 30 -19.08 -24.17 -23.74
CA VAL A 30 -20.45 -24.30 -23.22
C VAL A 30 -20.41 -23.86 -21.76
N ALA A 31 -20.80 -22.61 -21.51
CA ALA A 31 -20.97 -22.11 -20.16
C ALA A 31 -22.13 -22.87 -19.51
N ARG A 32 -21.89 -23.49 -18.37
CA ARG A 32 -22.97 -24.06 -17.55
C ARG A 32 -23.89 -22.92 -17.12
N PRO A 33 -25.21 -22.99 -17.36
CA PRO A 33 -26.12 -21.98 -16.84
C PRO A 33 -26.13 -22.05 -15.32
N THR A 34 -25.64 -21.00 -14.65
CA THR A 34 -25.89 -20.80 -13.22
C THR A 34 -27.21 -20.05 -13.11
N THR A 35 -28.25 -20.72 -12.63
CA THR A 35 -29.55 -20.09 -12.39
C THR A 35 -29.71 -19.83 -10.89
N TRP A 36 -29.72 -18.56 -10.48
CA TRP A 36 -30.13 -18.18 -9.14
C TRP A 36 -31.63 -18.44 -8.99
N ARG A 37 -32.02 -19.29 -8.04
CA ARG A 37 -33.42 -19.49 -7.67
C ARG A 37 -33.85 -18.41 -6.69
N LYS A 38 -34.95 -17.72 -6.98
CA LYS A 38 -35.59 -16.82 -6.02
C LYS A 38 -36.16 -17.71 -4.89
N VAL A 39 -35.54 -17.67 -3.72
CA VAL A 39 -36.08 -18.31 -2.52
C VAL A 39 -37.10 -17.34 -1.95
N ASP A 40 -38.32 -17.81 -1.68
CA ASP A 40 -39.30 -17.04 -0.93
C ASP A 40 -38.81 -16.96 0.52
N ILE A 41 -38.28 -15.80 0.88
CA ILE A 41 -37.79 -15.52 2.22
C ILE A 41 -39.06 -15.19 3.01
N SER A 42 -39.77 -16.20 3.48
CA SER A 42 -40.80 -16.03 4.51
C SER A 42 -40.13 -15.55 5.81
N ASN A 43 -39.73 -14.28 5.80
CA ASN A 43 -39.28 -13.42 6.88
C ASN A 43 -38.57 -14.10 8.06
N THR A 44 -37.70 -15.07 7.81
CA THR A 44 -36.76 -15.52 8.83
C THR A 44 -35.67 -14.46 8.92
N PRO A 45 -35.51 -13.77 10.05
CA PRO A 45 -34.44 -12.80 10.19
C PRO A 45 -33.13 -13.54 9.99
N PHE A 46 -32.30 -13.04 9.08
CA PHE A 46 -30.94 -13.52 8.92
C PHE A 46 -30.24 -13.45 10.28
N PRO A 47 -29.36 -14.41 10.62
CA PRO A 47 -28.57 -14.29 11.83
C PRO A 47 -27.80 -12.97 11.76
N THR A 48 -27.99 -12.12 12.76
CA THR A 48 -27.27 -10.86 12.85
C THR A 48 -25.78 -11.15 12.94
N TYR A 49 -25.03 -10.69 11.95
CA TYR A 49 -23.58 -10.79 11.99
C TYR A 49 -23.05 -9.94 13.15
N THR A 50 -22.45 -10.59 14.13
CA THR A 50 -21.70 -9.93 15.20
C THR A 50 -20.27 -9.71 14.72
N HIS A 51 -19.89 -8.44 14.58
CA HIS A 51 -18.48 -8.11 14.44
C HIS A 51 -17.76 -8.59 15.71
N PRO A 52 -16.64 -9.34 15.58
CA PRO A 52 -15.79 -9.55 16.74
C PRO A 52 -15.39 -8.18 17.26
N THR A 53 -15.65 -7.92 18.54
CA THR A 53 -15.15 -6.73 19.21
C THR A 53 -13.65 -6.77 19.01
N SER A 54 -13.10 -5.84 18.22
CA SER A 54 -11.67 -5.66 18.07
C SER A 54 -11.15 -5.37 19.48
N GLY A 55 -10.62 -6.40 20.13
CA GLY A 55 -10.19 -6.34 21.52
C GLY A 55 -9.25 -5.17 21.65
N CYS A 56 -9.68 -4.16 22.40
CA CYS A 56 -8.99 -2.90 22.65
C CYS A 56 -8.19 -2.36 21.45
N ILE A 57 -8.78 -1.47 20.67
CA ILE A 57 -8.01 -0.64 19.74
C ILE A 57 -7.05 0.18 20.60
N GLU A 58 -5.80 -0.29 20.73
CA GLU A 58 -4.74 0.46 21.39
C GLU A 58 -4.72 1.85 20.74
N SER A 59 -4.74 2.92 21.55
CA SER A 59 -4.55 4.27 20.99
C SER A 59 -3.23 4.29 20.19
N PRO A 60 -3.09 5.14 19.16
CA PRO A 60 -1.87 5.20 18.36
C PRO A 60 -0.58 5.30 19.20
N TYR A 61 -0.64 6.03 20.31
CA TYR A 61 0.47 6.14 21.25
C TYR A 61 0.80 4.84 22.01
N GLN A 62 -0.21 4.05 22.37
CA GLN A 62 0.00 2.77 23.04
C GLN A 62 0.58 1.74 22.07
N TYR A 63 0.06 1.71 20.84
CA TYR A 63 0.63 0.90 19.77
C TYR A 63 2.10 1.26 19.51
N PHE A 64 2.43 2.56 19.46
CA PHE A 64 3.81 3.01 19.32
C PHE A 64 4.71 2.48 20.45
N LYS A 65 4.29 2.65 21.73
CA LYS A 65 5.08 2.20 22.88
C LYS A 65 5.28 0.68 22.95
N ARG A 66 4.40 -0.11 22.32
CA ARG A 66 4.55 -1.56 22.22
C ARG A 66 5.80 -1.98 21.44
N TYR A 67 6.18 -1.20 20.43
CA TYR A 67 7.34 -1.49 19.58
C TYR A 67 8.55 -0.61 19.89
N PHE A 68 8.32 0.63 20.32
CA PHE A 68 9.37 1.59 20.67
C PHE A 68 9.52 1.68 22.18
N SER A 69 10.36 0.79 22.72
CA SER A 69 10.66 0.80 24.15
C SER A 69 11.39 2.08 24.58
N PRO A 70 11.25 2.52 25.84
CA PRO A 70 12.01 3.65 26.36
C PRO A 70 13.53 3.47 26.20
N GLN A 71 14.02 2.23 26.33
CA GLN A 71 15.43 1.91 26.14
C GLN A 71 15.86 2.10 24.68
N LEU A 72 15.04 1.70 23.71
CA LEU A 72 15.33 1.92 22.29
C LEU A 72 15.41 3.41 21.95
N ILE A 73 14.45 4.20 22.43
CA ILE A 73 14.43 5.66 22.23
C ILE A 73 15.66 6.32 22.86
N SER A 74 16.05 5.89 24.07
CA SER A 74 17.26 6.36 24.74
C SER A 74 18.52 6.06 23.91
N ASN A 75 18.64 4.84 23.38
CA ASN A 75 19.78 4.45 22.55
C ASN A 75 19.85 5.26 21.24
N ILE A 76 18.71 5.49 20.58
CA ILE A 76 18.64 6.34 19.38
C ILE A 76 19.15 7.74 19.72
N THR A 77 18.63 8.32 20.80
CA THR A 77 19.02 9.67 21.25
C THR A 77 20.51 9.77 21.51
N TYR A 78 21.08 8.80 22.25
CA TYR A 78 22.50 8.76 22.56
C TYR A 78 23.36 8.67 21.28
N GLN A 79 23.04 7.74 20.38
CA GLN A 79 23.81 7.52 19.16
C GLN A 79 23.70 8.72 18.21
N THR A 80 22.52 9.32 18.08
CA THR A 80 22.33 10.53 17.28
C THR A 80 23.17 11.68 17.82
N ASN A 81 23.14 11.93 19.13
CA ASN A 81 23.95 12.99 19.75
C ASN A 81 25.44 12.74 19.58
N LEU A 82 25.89 11.49 19.78
CA LEU A 82 27.29 11.11 19.58
C LEU A 82 27.74 11.34 18.14
N TYR A 83 26.93 10.93 17.16
CA TYR A 83 27.24 11.14 15.75
C TYR A 83 27.31 12.63 15.37
N VAL A 84 26.34 13.45 15.82
CA VAL A 84 26.33 14.89 15.56
C VAL A 84 27.60 15.55 16.09
N THR A 85 27.94 15.29 17.35
CA THR A 85 29.15 15.86 17.97
C THR A 85 30.44 15.45 17.25
N GLN A 86 30.51 14.23 16.72
CA GLN A 86 31.66 13.78 15.96
C GLN A 86 31.69 14.35 14.54
N LYS A 87 30.54 14.53 13.89
CA LYS A 87 30.51 15.03 12.52
C LYS A 87 30.97 16.49 12.43
N ASP A 88 30.51 17.34 13.34
CA ASP A 88 30.89 18.76 13.37
C ASP A 88 32.41 18.95 13.50
N VAL A 89 33.10 18.07 14.24
CA VAL A 89 34.57 18.08 14.37
C VAL A 89 35.27 17.69 13.07
N ASN A 90 34.69 16.77 12.28
CA ASN A 90 35.34 16.23 11.08
C ASN A 90 35.07 17.04 9.80
N THR A 91 34.04 17.88 9.75
CA THR A 91 33.71 18.73 8.59
C THR A 91 34.25 20.17 8.68
N SER A 92 34.95 20.51 9.76
CA SER A 92 35.46 21.87 10.02
C SER A 92 36.97 22.05 9.70
N LEU A 93 37.59 21.11 8.98
CA LEU A 93 38.99 21.14 8.55
C LEU A 93 39.09 21.37 7.04
#